data_AF-A0A0G3GSE1-F1
#
_entry.id   AF-A0A0G3GSE1-F1
#
_cell.length_a   1.000
_cell.length_b   1.000
_cell.length_c   1.000
_cell.angle_alpha   90.00
_cell.angle_beta   90.00
_cell.angle_gamma   90.00
#
_symmetry.space_group_name_H-M   'P 1'
#
loop_
_entity.id
_entity.type
_entity.pdbx_description
1 polymer ?
#
loop_
_entity_poly.entity_id
_entity_poly.type
_entity_poly.pdbx_seq_one_letter_code
_entity_poly.pdbx_strand_id
1 'polypeptide(L)' 'MLYTVEAFYNNTGLLAFEERVPEGYDEVLRGIMGWATDQQGWEGYDLTRYQLESLETILGKSIYDPVLLFQMSCSCHA' A
#
# COMPACT_ATOMS: atom_id res chain seq x y z
N MET A 1 -10.28 -6.25 -6.71
CA MET A 1 -9.44 -6.35 -5.49
C MET A 1 -9.41 -5.00 -4.83
N LEU A 2 -9.36 -4.91 -3.50
CA LEU A 2 -9.16 -3.65 -2.80
C LEU A 2 -7.71 -3.58 -2.31
N TYR A 3 -7.07 -2.44 -2.57
CA TYR A 3 -5.71 -2.18 -2.12
C TYR A 3 -5.71 -0.93 -1.24
N THR A 4 -5.08 -1.05 -0.09
CA THR A 4 -4.99 0.04 0.88
C THR A 4 -3.53 0.19 1.29
N VAL A 5 -3.05 1.43 1.27
CA VAL A 5 -1.75 1.79 1.85
C VAL A 5 -1.98 2.13 3.31
N GLU A 6 -1.44 1.32 4.21
CA GLU A 6 -1.54 1.49 5.65
C GLU A 6 -0.23 2.05 6.18
N ALA A 7 -0.33 3.02 7.08
CA ALA A 7 0.81 3.63 7.73
C ALA A 7 0.74 3.37 9.23
N PHE A 8 1.82 2.85 9.81
CA PHE A 8 1.91 2.48 11.21
C PHE A 8 3.05 3.24 11.88
N TYR A 9 2.86 3.70 13.11
CA TYR A 9 3.96 4.29 13.88
C TYR A 9 5.03 3.25 14.19
N ASN A 10 6.28 3.51 13.81
CA ASN A 10 7.37 2.55 13.93
C ASN A 10 7.72 2.16 15.38
N ASN A 11 7.34 3.00 16.35
CA ASN A 11 7.63 2.83 17.77
C ASN A 11 6.56 2.04 18.53
N THR A 12 5.32 2.01 18.03
CA THR A 12 4.17 1.42 18.72
C THR A 12 3.45 0.37 17.90
N GLY A 13 3.65 0.34 16.58
CA GLY A 13 2.91 -0.52 15.66
C GLY A 13 1.43 -0.14 15.51
N LEU A 14 1.02 1.03 16.03
CA LEU A 14 -0.36 1.50 15.91
C LEU A 14 -0.59 2.10 14.52
N LEU A 15 -1.76 1.82 13.94
CA LEU A 15 -2.20 2.42 12.69
C LEU A 15 -2.32 3.94 12.88
N ALA A 16 -1.57 4.70 12.09
CA ALA A 16 -1.65 6.14 12.01
C ALA A 16 -2.79 6.55 11.06
N PHE A 17 -2.80 5.96 9.86
CA PHE A 17 -3.84 6.18 8.85
C PHE A 17 -3.80 5.09 7.78
N GLU A 18 -4.83 5.08 6.95
CA GLU A 18 -4.95 4.22 5.78
C GLU A 18 -5.45 5.02 4.57
N GLU A 19 -4.95 4.68 3.39
CA GLU A 19 -5.28 5.34 2.13
C GLU A 19 -5.66 4.31 1.08
N ARG A 20 -6.93 4.34 0.67
CA ARG A 20 -7.43 3.41 -0.35
C ARG A 20 -6.92 3.83 -1.73
N VAL A 21 -6.31 2.90 -2.44
CA VAL A 21 -5.90 3.10 -3.83
C VAL A 21 -7.16 3.10 -4.70
N PRO A 22 -7.28 4.03 -5.67
CA PRO A 22 -8.39 4.02 -6.62
C PRO A 22 -8.48 2.71 -7.41
N GLU A 23 -9.70 2.34 -7.81
CA GLU A 23 -9.94 1.16 -8.64
C GLU A 23 -9.36 1.33 -10.06
N GLY A 24 -9.03 0.21 -10.72
CA GLY A 24 -8.51 0.20 -12.09
C GLY A 24 -6.97 0.30 -12.20
N TYR A 25 -6.26 0.22 -11.08
CA TYR A 25 -4.79 0.26 -11.02
C TYR A 25 -4.14 -1.13 -10.87
N ASP A 26 -4.89 -2.23 -10.96
CA ASP A 26 -4.38 -3.59 -10.68
C ASP A 26 -3.09 -3.95 -11.44
N GLU A 27 -3.02 -3.69 -12.75
CA GLU A 27 -1.81 -3.98 -13.53
C GLU A 27 -0.62 -3.07 -13.16
N VAL A 28 -0.90 -1.81 -12.83
CA VAL A 28 0.12 -0.84 -12.40
C VAL A 28 0.67 -1.26 -11.04
N LEU A 29 -0.21 -1.63 -10.11
CA LEU A 29 0.16 -2.13 -8.78
C LEU A 29 0.98 -3.40 -8.88
N ARG A 30 0.59 -4.35 -9.75
CA ARG A 30 1.39 -5.56 -10.00
C ARG A 30 2.82 -5.21 -10.43
N GLY A 31 2.99 -4.19 -11.28
CA GLY A 31 4.30 -3.71 -11.70
C GLY A 31 5.12 -3.07 -10.57
N ILE A 32 4.50 -2.20 -9.78
CA ILE A 32 5.14 -1.53 -8.62
C ILE A 32 5.55 -2.56 -7.56
N MET A 33 4.66 -3.49 -7.25
CA MET A 33 4.86 -4.49 -6.20
C MET A 33 5.71 -5.67 -6.67
N GLY A 34 5.91 -5.84 -7.97
CA GLY A 34 6.67 -6.96 -8.53
C GLY A 34 5.97 -8.31 -8.33
N TRP A 35 4.65 -8.32 -8.23
CA TRP A 35 3.89 -9.54 -7.98
C TRP A 35 3.93 -10.47 -9.19
N ALA A 36 4.36 -11.71 -8.95
CA ALA A 36 4.44 -12.76 -9.99
C ALA A 36 3.13 -13.54 -10.15
N THR A 37 2.23 -13.45 -9.18
CA THR A 37 0.94 -14.16 -9.12
C THR A 37 -0.16 -13.21 -8.68
N ASP A 38 -1.41 -13.56 -8.98
CA ASP A 38 -2.57 -12.80 -8.53
C ASP A 38 -2.78 -12.92 -7.01
N GLN A 39 -3.22 -11.83 -6.40
CA GLN A 39 -3.44 -11.69 -4.96
C GLN A 39 -4.77 -12.35 -4.56
N GLN A 40 -4.83 -12.87 -3.34
CA GLN A 40 -5.92 -13.69 -2.82
C GLN A 40 -6.86 -12.93 -1.88
N GLY A 41 -6.43 -11.79 -1.35
CA GLY A 41 -7.28 -10.88 -0.58
C GLY A 41 -7.13 -10.98 0.92
N TRP A 42 -5.97 -11.45 1.38
CA TRP A 42 -5.60 -11.48 2.80
C TRP A 42 -4.14 -11.08 3.04
N GLU A 43 -3.43 -10.68 1.99
CA GLU A 43 -2.01 -10.39 2.06
C GLU A 43 -1.73 -8.96 2.54
N GLY A 44 -0.59 -8.81 3.22
CA GLY A 44 0.03 -7.54 3.59
C GLY A 44 1.48 -7.54 3.13
N TYR A 45 1.95 -6.43 2.56
CA TYR A 45 3.31 -6.29 2.04
C TYR A 45 3.97 -5.02 2.56
N ASP A 46 5.16 -5.13 3.16
CA ASP A 46 5.96 -3.96 3.51
C ASP A 46 6.35 -3.18 2.24
N LEU A 47 6.19 -1.86 2.29
CA LEU A 47 6.51 -0.99 1.18
C LEU A 47 7.93 -0.46 1.31
N THR A 48 8.72 -0.64 0.25
CA THR A 48 9.97 0.09 0.10
C THR A 48 9.70 1.57 -0.20
N ARG A 49 10.70 2.42 0.00
CA ARG A 49 10.59 3.86 -0.32
C ARG A 49 10.18 4.10 -1.78
N TYR A 50 10.75 3.34 -2.72
CA TYR A 50 10.44 3.45 -4.14
C TYR A 50 9.00 3.05 -4.47
N GLN A 51 8.50 1.98 -3.84
CA GLN A 51 7.12 1.55 -4.02
C GLN A 51 6.16 2.59 -3.46
N LEU A 52 6.44 3.12 -2.26
CA LEU A 52 5.64 4.18 -1.66
C LEU A 52 5.58 5.43 -2.54
N GLU A 53 6.70 5.89 -3.11
CA GLU A 53 6.71 7.04 -4.03
C GLU A 53 5.86 6.82 -5.27
N SER A 54 5.87 5.60 -5.81
CA SER A 54 5.03 5.23 -6.95
C SER A 54 3.55 5.25 -6.58
N LEU A 55 3.21 4.83 -5.35
CA LEU A 55 1.84 4.86 -4.82
C LEU A 55 1.38 6.28 -4.49
N GLU A 56 2.26 7.14 -3.95
CA GLU A 56 2.01 8.57 -3.73
C GLU A 56 1.60 9.27 -5.03
N THR A 57 2.19 8.86 -6.17
CA THR A 57 1.81 9.37 -7.50
C THR A 57 0.38 8.96 -7.89
N ILE A 58 -0.03 7.73 -7.58
CA ILE A 58 -1.40 7.24 -7.84
C ILE A 58 -2.42 7.93 -6.91
N LEU A 59 -2.06 8.12 -5.64
CA LEU A 59 -2.89 8.79 -4.64
C LEU A 59 -2.98 10.31 -4.86
N GLY A 60 -2.07 10.89 -5.65
CA GLY A 60 -2.01 12.33 -5.91
C GLY A 60 -1.58 13.16 -4.70
N LYS A 61 -0.94 12.54 -3.70
CA LYS A 61 -0.46 13.20 -2.48
C LYS A 61 0.77 12.49 -1.93
N SER A 62 1.65 13.26 -1.27
CA SER A 62 2.74 12.69 -0.50
C SER A 62 2.28 12.41 0.94
N ILE A 63 2.58 11.20 1.40
CA ILE A 63 2.22 10.66 2.72
C ILE A 63 3.45 10.15 3.49
N TYR A 64 4.64 10.23 2.90
CA TYR A 64 5.87 9.76 3.54
C TYR A 64 6.18 10.50 4.85
N ASP A 65 6.49 9.71 5.88
CA ASP A 65 7.06 10.20 7.12
C ASP A 65 8.08 9.17 7.64
N PRO A 66 9.30 9.58 8.03
CA PRO A 66 10.32 8.66 8.57
C PRO A 66 9.92 7.98 9.89
N VAL A 67 8.92 8.49 10.64
CA VAL A 67 8.42 7.82 11.85
C VAL A 67 7.40 6.72 11.56
N LEU A 68 7.03 6.54 10.29
CA LEU A 68 6.01 5.59 9.86
C LEU A 68 6.62 4.41 9.08
N LEU A 69 6.05 3.24 9.31
CA LEU A 69 6.20 2.04 8.48
C LEU A 69 4.98 1.96 7.58
N PHE A 70 5.21 1.60 6.31
CA PHE A 70 4.15 1.55 5.31
C PHE A 70 3.96 0.13 4.83
N GLN A 71 2.71 -0.29 4.74
CA GLN A 71 2.32 -1.59 4.22
C GLN A 71 1.23 -1.41 3.17
N MET A 72 1.14 -2.34 2.23
CA MET A 72 -0.01 -2.49 1.36
C MET A 72 -0.80 -3.70 1.80
N SER A 73 -2.07 -3.48 2.19
CA SER A 73 -3.02 -4.54 2.42
C SER A 73 -3.87 -4.79 1.17
N CYS A 74 -4.15 -6.07 0.95
CA CYS A 74 -4.89 -6.60 -0.19
C CYS A 74 -6.13 -7.30 0.36
N SER A 75 -7.33 -6.84 0.03
CA SER A 75 -8.58 -7.46 0.48
C SER A 75 -9.56 -7.76 -0.66
N CYS A 76 -10.21 -8.93 -0.57
CA CYS A 76 -11.24 -9.35 -1.53
C CYS A 76 -12.68 -9.19 -1.00
N HIS A 77 -12.81 -8.82 0.28
CA HIS A 77 -14.10 -8.52 0.91
C HIS A 77 -14.17 -7.01 1.18
N ALA A 78 -15.18 -6.37 0.59
CA ALA A 78 -15.55 -4.98 0.87
C ALA A 78 -16.51 -4.90 2.05
#